data_AF-A0A1F3XYN1-F1
#
_entry.id   AF-A0A1F3XYN1-F1
#
_cell.length_a   1.000
_cell.length_b   1.000
_cell.length_c   1.000
_cell.angle_alpha   90.00
_cell.angle_beta   90.00
_cell.angle_gamma   90.00
#
_symmetry.space_group_name_H-M   'P 1'
#
loop_
_entity.id
_entity.type
_entity.pdbx_description
1 polymer ?
#
loop_
_entity_poly.entity_id
_entity_poly.type
_entity_poly.pdbx_seq_one_letter_code
_entity_poly.pdbx_strand_id
1 'polypeptide(L)'
;MSSSGVSWNGFLEALHSAWIDELTERYPEPKPTLGMPIRAKGFVSPSEGVLESLAISVTLSASPGWVVLAGEPALDLRSIWTGVQRRAQAEFARRSISPAFGEPAFSAGGATFPPAARVIWIPIELGASKKCFLGFGA
;
A
#
# COMPACT_ATOMS: atom_id res chain seq x y z
N MET A 1 -15.09 -0.26 -29.75
CA MET A 1 -15.32 -0.90 -28.43
C MET A 1 -14.28 -0.35 -27.48
N SER A 2 -14.65 0.63 -26.64
CA SER A 2 -13.71 1.18 -25.66
C SER A 2 -13.45 0.11 -24.61
N SER A 3 -12.22 -0.32 -24.46
CA SER A 3 -11.81 -1.10 -23.30
C SER A 3 -12.10 -0.25 -22.07
N SER A 4 -13.17 -0.57 -21.35
CA SER A 4 -13.34 -0.16 -19.96
C SER A 4 -12.27 -0.88 -19.16
N GLY A 5 -11.03 -0.45 -19.35
CA GLY A 5 -9.86 -0.98 -18.68
C GLY A 5 -10.07 -0.78 -17.19
N VAL A 6 -10.06 -1.89 -16.46
CA VAL A 6 -9.97 -1.89 -15.00
C VAL A 6 -8.82 -0.97 -14.64
N SER A 7 -9.14 0.21 -14.09
CA SER A 7 -8.13 1.24 -13.93
C SER A 7 -7.35 1.00 -12.67
N TRP A 8 -6.02 1.08 -12.78
CA TRP A 8 -5.13 1.14 -11.61
C TRP A 8 -5.66 2.16 -10.60
N ASN A 9 -6.15 3.32 -11.05
CA ASN A 9 -6.75 4.33 -10.18
C ASN A 9 -7.88 3.77 -9.29
N GLY A 10 -8.83 3.00 -9.84
CA GLY A 10 -9.91 2.42 -9.04
C GLY A 10 -9.41 1.40 -8.01
N PHE A 11 -8.37 0.64 -8.36
CA PHE A 11 -7.69 -0.27 -7.44
C PHE A 11 -6.97 0.48 -6.31
N LEU A 12 -6.24 1.54 -6.66
CA LEU A 12 -5.51 2.40 -5.73
C LEU A 12 -6.47 3.08 -4.74
N GLU A 13 -7.58 3.63 -5.23
CA GLU A 13 -8.63 4.25 -4.40
C GLU A 13 -9.22 3.25 -3.40
N ALA A 14 -9.55 2.03 -3.85
CA ALA A 14 -10.13 1.00 -3.00
C ALA A 14 -9.14 0.56 -1.90
N LEU A 15 -7.87 0.33 -2.25
CA LEU A 15 -6.84 0.00 -1.26
C LEU A 15 -6.58 1.14 -0.30
N HIS A 16 -6.51 2.38 -0.78
CA HIS A 16 -6.25 3.54 0.06
C HIS A 16 -7.36 3.77 1.09
N SER A 17 -8.64 3.65 0.68
CA SER A 17 -9.77 3.73 1.61
C SER A 17 -9.71 2.60 2.65
N ALA A 18 -9.52 1.36 2.22
CA ALA A 18 -9.42 0.20 3.10
C ALA A 18 -8.23 0.32 4.07
N TRP A 19 -7.14 0.94 3.63
CA TRP A 19 -5.96 1.23 4.44
C TRP A 19 -6.25 2.21 5.57
N ILE A 20 -6.91 3.33 5.26
CA ILE A 20 -7.32 4.31 6.28
C ILE A 20 -8.28 3.66 7.29
N ASP A 21 -9.26 2.90 6.83
CA ASP A 21 -10.26 2.26 7.70
C ASP A 21 -9.61 1.23 8.64
N GLU A 22 -8.73 0.37 8.11
CA GLU A 22 -8.01 -0.62 8.90
C GLU A 22 -7.11 0.04 9.95
N LEU A 23 -6.41 1.12 9.60
CA LEU A 23 -5.55 1.83 10.53
C LEU A 23 -6.33 2.61 11.58
N THR A 24 -7.46 3.20 11.21
CA THR A 24 -8.34 3.92 12.15
C THR A 24 -8.93 2.96 13.18
N GLU A 25 -9.28 1.73 12.79
CA GLU A 25 -9.78 0.72 13.71
C GLU A 25 -8.68 0.19 14.65
N ARG A 26 -7.46 -0.03 14.15
CA ARG A 26 -6.33 -0.53 14.94
C ARG A 26 -5.70 0.51 15.86
N TYR A 27 -5.66 1.75 15.41
CA TYR A 27 -5.01 2.87 16.09
C TYR A 27 -6.00 4.03 16.23
N PRO A 28 -7.04 3.87 17.07
CA PRO A 28 -8.13 4.85 17.15
C PRO A 28 -7.70 6.18 17.79
N GLU A 29 -6.73 6.13 18.71
CA GLU A 29 -6.23 7.31 19.42
C GLU A 29 -4.69 7.32 19.53
N PRO A 30 -4.02 8.42 19.11
CA PRO A 30 -4.61 9.54 18.39
C PRO A 30 -5.09 9.11 17.00
N LYS A 31 -6.17 9.74 16.51
CA LYS A 31 -6.73 9.47 15.19
C LYS A 31 -5.64 9.56 14.09
N PRO A 32 -5.56 8.59 13.16
CA PRO A 32 -4.60 8.65 12.08
C PRO A 32 -4.74 9.91 11.22
N THR A 33 -3.62 10.52 10.86
CA THR A 33 -3.57 11.70 9.99
C THR A 33 -2.93 11.36 8.67
N LEU A 34 -3.56 11.81 7.57
CA LEU A 34 -3.01 11.69 6.23
C LEU A 34 -2.01 12.81 5.97
N GLY A 35 -0.80 12.44 5.56
CA GLY A 35 0.20 13.38 5.09
C GLY A 35 0.16 13.59 3.57
N MET A 36 1.06 14.45 3.09
CA MET A 36 1.18 14.76 1.67
C MET A 36 1.85 13.60 0.90
N PRO A 37 1.31 13.18 -0.26
CA PRO A 37 1.95 12.14 -1.07
C PRO A 37 3.37 12.50 -1.50
N ILE A 38 4.28 11.54 -1.39
CA ILE A 38 5.70 11.68 -1.74
C ILE A 38 5.97 10.87 -3.01
N ARG A 39 6.51 11.53 -4.04
CA ARG A 39 6.87 10.89 -5.31
C ARG A 39 8.36 10.56 -5.30
N ALA A 40 8.70 9.29 -5.44
CA ALA A 40 10.07 8.82 -5.52
C ALA A 40 10.39 8.24 -6.91
N LYS A 41 11.61 8.49 -7.40
CA LYS A 41 12.19 7.76 -8.53
C LYS A 41 12.75 6.46 -7.97
N GLY A 42 12.20 5.31 -8.36
CA GLY A 42 12.58 4.02 -7.77
C GLY A 42 12.00 3.76 -6.38
N PHE A 43 12.39 2.62 -5.82
CA PHE A 43 12.07 2.21 -4.44
C PHE A 43 13.00 2.88 -3.42
N VAL A 44 12.98 4.21 -3.39
CA VAL A 44 13.65 4.98 -2.32
C VAL A 44 12.71 5.03 -1.12
N SER A 45 13.25 4.71 0.07
CA SER A 45 12.52 4.79 1.34
C SER A 45 11.88 6.19 1.50
N PRO A 46 10.61 6.28 1.93
CA PRO A 46 9.94 7.56 2.12
C PRO A 46 10.37 8.31 3.39
N SER A 47 11.19 7.70 4.26
CA SER A 47 11.72 8.34 5.46
C SER A 47 13.19 8.02 5.69
N GLU A 48 13.85 8.88 6.46
CA GLU A 48 15.24 8.73 6.89
C GLU A 48 15.42 7.71 8.04
N GLY A 49 14.31 7.19 8.59
CA GLY A 49 14.31 6.21 9.67
C GLY A 49 14.33 4.75 9.20
N VAL A 50 14.60 3.83 10.12
CA VAL A 50 14.50 2.39 9.84
C VAL A 50 13.02 2.03 9.69
N LEU A 51 12.64 1.64 8.47
CA LEU A 51 11.31 1.11 8.16
C LEU A 51 11.43 -0.38 7.83
N GLU A 52 10.47 -1.15 8.32
CA GLU A 52 10.15 -2.45 7.72
C GLU A 52 9.29 -2.22 6.49
N SER A 53 9.48 -3.04 5.47
CA SER A 53 8.69 -2.97 4.25
C SER A 53 8.16 -4.33 3.84
N LEU A 54 6.89 -4.36 3.45
CA LEU A 54 6.19 -5.50 2.88
C LEU A 54 5.79 -5.16 1.44
N ALA A 55 6.36 -5.83 0.46
CA ALA A 55 5.94 -5.69 -0.94
C ALA A 55 5.09 -6.86 -1.39
N ILE A 56 4.09 -6.54 -2.21
CA ILE A 56 3.16 -7.48 -2.79
C ILE A 56 3.10 -7.20 -4.28
N SER A 57 3.45 -8.20 -5.10
CA SER A 57 3.21 -8.11 -6.54
C SER A 57 1.71 -8.20 -6.82
N VAL A 58 1.24 -7.38 -7.75
CA VAL A 58 -0.17 -7.33 -8.15
C VAL A 58 -0.25 -7.38 -9.65
N THR A 59 -1.09 -8.27 -10.18
CA THR A 59 -1.47 -8.25 -11.60
C THR A 59 -2.94 -7.83 -11.73
N LEU A 60 -3.19 -6.76 -12.46
CA LEU A 60 -4.52 -6.27 -12.82
C LEU A 60 -4.72 -6.40 -14.32
N SER A 61 -5.61 -7.28 -14.78
CA SER A 61 -5.92 -7.45 -16.21
C SER A 61 -4.66 -7.57 -17.10
N ALA A 62 -3.72 -8.42 -16.71
CA ALA A 62 -2.40 -8.60 -17.33
C ALA A 62 -1.41 -7.42 -17.23
N SER A 63 -1.75 -6.34 -16.51
CA SER A 63 -0.81 -5.29 -16.13
C SER A 63 -0.17 -5.63 -14.79
N PRO A 64 1.13 -5.93 -14.72
CA PRO A 64 1.82 -6.13 -13.45
C PRO A 64 2.09 -4.79 -12.74
N GLY A 65 2.25 -4.86 -11.43
CA GLY A 65 2.64 -3.74 -10.56
C GLY A 65 2.87 -4.23 -9.13
N TRP A 66 2.97 -3.29 -8.20
CA TRP A 66 3.37 -3.53 -6.82
C TRP A 66 2.60 -2.65 -5.86
N VAL A 67 2.23 -3.22 -4.72
CA VAL A 67 1.82 -2.51 -3.51
C VAL A 67 2.92 -2.70 -2.49
N VAL A 68 3.33 -1.63 -1.83
CA VAL A 68 4.33 -1.69 -0.75
C VAL A 68 3.78 -1.02 0.48
N LEU A 69 3.79 -1.72 1.60
CA LEU A 69 3.56 -1.15 2.91
C LEU A 69 4.91 -0.90 3.54
N ALA A 70 5.17 0.31 4.01
CA ALA A 70 6.35 0.59 4.82
C ALA A 70 5.91 1.17 6.17
N GLY A 71 6.60 0.83 7.24
CA GLY A 71 6.23 1.31 8.57
C GLY A 71 7.31 1.02 9.59
N GLU A 72 7.12 1.56 10.80
CA GLU A 72 8.02 1.25 11.90
C GLU A 72 8.02 -0.25 12.24
N PRO A 73 9.15 -0.82 12.71
CA PRO A 73 9.25 -2.25 13.03
C PRO A 73 8.22 -2.78 14.05
N ALA A 74 7.64 -1.90 14.87
CA ALA A 74 6.59 -2.28 15.81
C ALA A 74 5.22 -2.55 15.15
N LEU A 75 5.07 -2.25 13.85
CA LEU A 75 3.83 -2.45 13.11
C LEU A 75 3.81 -3.84 12.46
N ASP A 76 2.79 -4.64 12.77
CA ASP A 76 2.55 -5.91 12.09
C ASP A 76 1.97 -5.67 10.68
N LEU A 77 2.86 -5.42 9.71
CA LEU A 77 2.49 -5.11 8.32
C LEU A 77 1.72 -6.24 7.63
N ARG A 78 1.98 -7.52 7.96
CA ARG A 78 1.27 -8.66 7.37
C ARG A 78 -0.18 -8.70 7.85
N SER A 79 -0.39 -8.52 9.15
CA SER A 79 -1.73 -8.46 9.72
C SER A 79 -2.51 -7.27 9.18
N ILE A 80 -1.88 -6.08 9.09
CA ILE A 80 -2.52 -4.90 8.50
C ILE A 80 -2.90 -5.16 7.05
N TRP A 81 -1.98 -5.69 6.22
CA TRP A 81 -2.27 -6.04 4.82
C TRP A 81 -3.47 -6.98 4.68
N THR A 82 -3.56 -7.99 5.54
CA THR A 82 -4.68 -8.95 5.54
C THR A 82 -6.01 -8.23 5.80
N GLY A 83 -6.05 -7.31 6.76
CA GLY A 83 -7.23 -6.50 7.06
C GLY A 83 -7.63 -5.57 5.91
N VAL A 84 -6.64 -4.94 5.28
CA VAL A 84 -6.82 -4.06 4.11
C VAL A 84 -7.41 -4.82 2.94
N GLN A 85 -6.84 -5.98 2.60
CA GLN A 85 -7.34 -6.83 1.52
C GLN A 85 -8.80 -7.21 1.77
N ARG A 86 -9.12 -7.67 2.99
CA ARG A 86 -10.49 -8.04 3.37
C ARG A 86 -11.48 -6.88 3.20
N ARG A 87 -11.10 -5.66 3.60
CA ARG A 87 -11.97 -4.47 3.45
C ARG A 87 -12.12 -4.05 1.99
N ALA A 88 -11.04 -4.08 1.21
CA ALA A 88 -11.05 -3.67 -0.19
C ALA A 88 -11.86 -4.61 -1.09
N GLN A 89 -12.09 -5.87 -0.68
CA GLN A 89 -12.84 -6.86 -1.47
C GLN A 89 -14.23 -6.39 -1.90
N ALA A 90 -14.98 -5.71 -1.04
CA ALA A 90 -16.31 -5.23 -1.37
C ALA A 90 -16.26 -4.20 -2.52
N GLU A 91 -15.28 -3.30 -2.48
CA GLU A 91 -15.06 -2.30 -3.52
C GLU A 91 -14.51 -2.91 -4.81
N PHE A 92 -13.64 -3.91 -4.71
CA PHE A 92 -13.17 -4.67 -5.85
C PHE A 92 -14.33 -5.34 -6.59
N ALA A 93 -15.22 -6.01 -5.87
CA ALA A 93 -16.42 -6.63 -6.45
C ALA A 93 -17.33 -5.56 -7.10
N ARG A 94 -17.63 -4.47 -6.39
CA ARG A 94 -18.50 -3.39 -6.88
C ARG A 94 -17.98 -2.75 -8.17
N ARG A 95 -16.66 -2.60 -8.28
CA ARG A 95 -15.98 -1.96 -9.42
C ARG A 95 -15.49 -2.95 -10.48
N SER A 96 -15.77 -4.25 -10.33
CA SER A 96 -15.29 -5.32 -11.21
C SER A 96 -13.75 -5.33 -11.35
N ILE A 97 -13.03 -5.09 -10.25
CA ILE A 97 -11.58 -5.16 -10.15
C ILE A 97 -11.20 -6.55 -9.65
N SER A 98 -10.38 -7.27 -10.40
CA SER A 98 -9.92 -8.62 -10.03
C SER A 98 -8.39 -8.65 -9.92
N PRO A 99 -7.80 -8.16 -8.81
CA PRO A 99 -6.35 -8.21 -8.60
C PRO A 99 -5.91 -9.64 -8.29
N ALA A 100 -4.84 -10.08 -8.96
CA ALA A 100 -4.09 -11.26 -8.55
C ALA A 100 -2.89 -10.81 -7.69
N PHE A 101 -2.90 -11.16 -6.41
CA PHE A 101 -1.82 -10.85 -5.47
C PHE A 101 -0.81 -12.00 -5.43
N GLY A 102 0.49 -11.67 -5.49
CA GLY A 102 1.56 -12.62 -5.19
C GLY A 102 1.85 -12.74 -3.69
N GLU A 103 2.78 -13.62 -3.35
CA GLU A 103 3.22 -13.80 -1.96
C GLU A 103 3.86 -12.53 -1.39
N PRO A 104 3.47 -12.09 -0.18
CA PRO A 104 4.08 -10.93 0.46
C PRO A 104 5.56 -11.16 0.78
N ALA A 105 6.44 -10.31 0.27
CA ALA A 105 7.87 -10.33 0.50
C ALA A 105 8.28 -9.27 1.52
N PHE A 106 8.96 -9.71 2.59
CA PHE A 106 9.50 -8.82 3.62
C PHE A 106 10.89 -8.33 3.26
N SER A 107 11.12 -7.06 3.55
CA SER A 107 12.41 -6.39 3.43
C SER A 107 12.72 -5.72 4.75
N ALA A 108 13.67 -6.28 5.48
CA ALA A 108 14.36 -5.57 6.54
C ALA A 108 15.61 -4.93 5.93
N GLY A 109 15.69 -3.59 5.92
CA GLY A 109 16.93 -2.90 5.58
C GLY A 109 17.40 -2.97 4.12
N GLY A 110 16.47 -3.00 3.14
CA GLY A 110 16.81 -2.73 1.74
C GLY A 110 16.83 -3.92 0.79
N ALA A 111 15.99 -4.94 1.02
CA ALA A 111 15.71 -5.92 -0.02
C ALA A 111 15.32 -5.22 -1.32
N THR A 112 15.95 -5.67 -2.40
CA THR A 112 15.78 -5.19 -3.76
C THR A 112 14.39 -5.56 -4.23
N PHE A 113 13.41 -4.69 -3.96
CA PHE A 113 12.15 -4.75 -4.66
C PHE A 113 12.42 -4.61 -6.16
N PRO A 114 11.67 -5.29 -7.04
CA PRO A 114 11.87 -5.16 -8.47
C PRO A 114 11.83 -3.68 -8.87
N PRO A 115 12.70 -3.23 -9.77
CA PRO A 115 12.85 -1.82 -10.07
C PRO A 115 11.53 -1.24 -10.58
N ALA A 116 10.81 -0.51 -9.73
CA ALA A 116 9.70 0.33 -10.17
C ALA A 116 10.28 1.62 -10.75
N ALA A 117 9.77 2.05 -11.91
CA ALA A 117 10.21 3.33 -12.48
C ALA A 117 9.87 4.50 -11.54
N ARG A 118 8.74 4.40 -10.84
CA ARG A 118 8.22 5.41 -9.91
C ARG A 118 7.45 4.75 -8.78
N VAL A 119 7.54 5.34 -7.59
CA VAL A 119 6.70 4.99 -6.45
C VAL A 119 6.02 6.25 -5.94
N ILE A 120 4.71 6.14 -5.64
CA ILE A 120 3.99 7.18 -4.90
C ILE A 120 3.71 6.63 -3.51
N TRP A 121 4.28 7.27 -2.50
CA TRP A 121 4.07 6.96 -1.10
C TRP A 121 2.99 7.85 -0.51
N ILE A 122 2.00 7.26 0.14
CA ILE A 122 0.97 7.95 0.91
C ILE A 122 1.29 7.77 2.39
N PRO A 123 1.82 8.82 3.05
CA PRO A 123 2.12 8.75 4.49
C PRO A 123 0.85 8.84 5.33
N ILE A 124 0.79 8.01 6.37
CA ILE A 124 -0.18 8.10 7.46
C ILE A 124 0.56 8.06 8.79
N GLU A 125 0.31 9.07 9.62
CA GLU A 125 0.84 9.15 10.98
C GLU A 125 -0.17 8.52 11.94
N LEU A 126 0.28 7.61 12.79
CA LEU A 126 -0.52 6.84 13.76
C LEU A 126 -0.28 7.36 15.20
N GLY A 127 0.11 8.64 15.31
CA GLY A 127 0.45 9.34 16.55
C GLY A 127 1.84 9.95 16.57
N ALA A 128 2.30 10.35 17.76
CA ALA A 128 3.48 11.22 17.94
C ALA A 128 4.83 10.65 17.44
N SER A 129 4.87 9.39 16.98
CA SER A 129 6.10 8.78 16.46
C SER A 129 5.83 7.85 15.30
N LYS A 130 4.76 7.05 15.38
CA LYS A 130 4.47 5.99 14.40
C LYS A 130 4.09 6.54 13.03
N LYS A 131 4.84 6.14 12.00
CA LYS A 131 4.51 6.42 10.60
C LYS A 131 4.36 5.12 9.82
N CYS A 132 3.40 5.12 8.90
CA CYS A 132 3.24 4.08 7.92
C CYS A 132 2.99 4.70 6.54
N PHE A 133 3.31 3.97 5.49
CA PHE A 133 3.26 4.45 4.12
C PHE A 133 2.65 3.37 3.24
N LEU A 134 1.75 3.81 2.36
CA LEU A 134 1.23 2.99 1.27
C LEU A 134 1.89 3.43 -0.03
N GLY A 135 2.70 2.56 -0.60
CA GLY A 135 3.47 2.75 -1.83
C GLY A 135 2.85 1.98 -3.00
N PHE A 136 2.88 2.58 -4.18
CA PHE A 136 2.44 1.93 -5.41
C PHE A 136 3.47 2.11 -6.52
N GLY A 137 3.82 1.03 -7.21
CA GLY A 137 4.75 1.04 -8.33
C GLY A 137 4.24 0.19 -9.49
N ALA A 138 4.49 0.64 -10.71
CA ALA A 138 4.28 -0.10 -11.96
C ALA A 138 5.43 0.22 -12.92
#